data_AF-A0A958Z5I4-F1
#
_entry.id   AF-A0A958Z5I4-F1
#
_cell.length_a   1.000
_cell.length_b   1.000
_cell.length_c   1.000
_cell.angle_alpha   90.00
_cell.angle_beta   90.00
_cell.angle_gamma   90.00
#
_symmetry.space_group_name_H-M   'P 1'
#
loop_
_entity.id
_entity.type
_entity.pdbx_description
1 polymer ?
#
loop_
_entity_poly.entity_id
_entity_poly.type
_entity_poly.pdbx_seq_one_letter_code
_entity_poly.pdbx_strand_id
1 'polypeptide(L)'
;MEHLNKSVGENSVKREINTEEIAKCIAILEYLNSNTDQIFEIPKEQRTALIKASGQLSRPNRDEFSRRKKDAKKAEKRKQANKDRTARKETGIRSARENVVFIAPKLLQAADLASKKELELETPRNCYVCKTLYTKLHHFYDTMCTECGDFNYAKRFQTADLTGQVAVMTGSRLKIGYHISLMLLRAGATVVATTRFPADSAYRFAQEDDFHQWADRLKIHGLDLRH
;
A
#
# COMPACT_ATOMS: atom_id res chain seq x y z
N MET A 1 26.48 3.34 42.03
CA MET A 1 27.49 3.72 41.01
C MET A 1 27.78 2.46 40.20
N GLU A 2 26.82 1.89 39.47
CA GLU A 2 26.18 2.43 38.26
C GLU A 2 27.18 2.81 37.16
N HIS A 3 27.15 2.01 36.09
CA HIS A 3 27.44 2.31 34.68
C HIS A 3 28.89 2.73 34.33
N LEU A 4 29.52 2.32 33.23
CA LEU A 4 29.06 1.88 31.92
C LEU A 4 30.04 0.84 31.36
N ASN A 5 29.55 -0.26 30.78
CA ASN A 5 30.25 -0.91 29.68
C ASN A 5 29.26 -1.05 28.52
N LYS A 6 29.39 -0.13 27.56
CA LYS A 6 28.71 -0.12 26.28
C LYS A 6 29.29 -1.27 25.45
N SER A 7 28.61 -2.40 25.36
CA SER A 7 28.90 -3.39 24.34
C SER A 7 28.42 -2.85 22.99
N VAL A 8 29.39 -2.56 22.14
CA VAL A 8 29.21 -2.18 20.74
C VAL A 8 28.49 -3.32 20.02
N GLY A 9 27.32 -3.02 19.48
CA GLY A 9 26.59 -3.94 18.63
C GLY A 9 27.35 -4.15 17.32
N GLU A 10 27.80 -5.38 17.08
CA GLU A 10 28.32 -5.81 15.79
C GLU A 10 27.20 -5.82 14.75
N ASN A 11 27.26 -4.85 13.84
CA ASN A 11 26.54 -4.85 12.58
C ASN A 11 27.05 -6.01 11.71
N SER A 12 26.42 -7.19 11.85
CA SER A 12 26.64 -8.29 10.90
C SER A 12 26.01 -7.93 9.55
N VAL A 13 26.84 -7.49 8.61
CA VAL A 13 26.46 -7.34 7.20
C VAL A 13 26.06 -8.72 6.69
N LYS A 14 24.79 -8.89 6.34
CA LYS A 14 24.30 -10.13 5.72
C LYS A 14 24.92 -10.28 4.33
N ARG A 15 25.96 -11.10 4.21
CA ARG A 15 26.52 -11.53 2.93
C ARG A 15 25.52 -12.45 2.24
N GLU A 16 25.08 -12.10 1.03
CA GLU A 16 24.32 -12.99 0.17
C GLU A 16 25.29 -13.96 -0.52
N ILE A 17 24.99 -15.26 -0.49
CA ILE A 17 25.81 -16.31 -1.12
C ILE A 17 25.36 -16.44 -2.57
N ASN A 18 26.29 -16.40 -3.52
CA ASN A 18 25.95 -16.53 -4.94
C ASN A 18 25.93 -18.00 -5.41
N THR A 19 25.38 -18.25 -6.60
CA THR A 19 25.21 -19.61 -7.14
C THR A 19 26.54 -20.31 -7.42
N GLU A 20 27.59 -19.58 -7.79
CA GLU A 20 28.91 -20.15 -8.08
C GLU A 20 29.60 -20.66 -6.81
N GLU A 21 29.49 -19.92 -5.70
CA GLU A 21 30.01 -20.33 -4.39
C GLU A 21 29.31 -21.60 -3.90
N ILE A 22 27.99 -21.71 -4.10
CA ILE A 22 27.21 -22.91 -3.77
C ILE A 22 27.67 -24.08 -4.64
N ALA A 23 27.83 -23.89 -5.95
CA ALA A 23 28.29 -24.94 -6.85
C ALA A 23 29.68 -25.47 -6.48
N LYS A 24 30.63 -24.57 -6.15
CA LYS A 24 31.97 -24.95 -5.65
C LYS A 24 31.88 -25.73 -4.34
N CYS A 25 31.04 -25.29 -3.40
CA CYS A 25 30.85 -25.98 -2.12
C CYS A 25 30.30 -27.40 -2.32
N ILE A 26 29.28 -27.57 -3.18
CA ILE A 26 28.71 -28.87 -3.54
C ILE A 26 29.80 -29.77 -4.14
N ALA A 27 30.55 -29.28 -5.14
CA ALA A 27 31.60 -30.05 -5.80
C ALA A 27 32.68 -30.54 -4.83
N ILE A 28 33.10 -29.69 -3.87
CA ILE A 28 34.08 -30.09 -2.85
C ILE A 28 33.52 -31.17 -1.92
N LEU A 29 32.27 -31.03 -1.46
CA LEU A 29 31.65 -32.02 -0.57
C LEU A 29 31.44 -33.37 -1.29
N GLU A 30 31.02 -33.35 -2.55
CA GLU A 30 30.90 -34.55 -3.38
C GLU A 30 32.26 -35.21 -3.60
N TYR A 31 33.29 -34.44 -3.91
CA TYR A 31 34.65 -34.95 -4.09
C TYR A 31 35.21 -35.60 -2.82
N LEU A 32 35.01 -34.99 -1.65
CA LEU A 32 35.40 -35.56 -0.35
C LEU A 32 34.59 -36.81 0.01
N ASN A 33 33.33 -36.92 -0.41
CA ASN A 33 32.52 -38.12 -0.22
C ASN A 33 32.98 -39.27 -1.14
N SER A 34 33.48 -38.96 -2.34
CA SER A 34 34.01 -39.95 -3.28
C SER A 34 35.46 -40.36 -3.00
N ASN A 35 36.26 -39.51 -2.34
CA ASN A 35 37.67 -39.76 -2.03
C ASN A 35 37.90 -39.68 -0.51
N THR A 36 37.68 -40.80 0.17
CA THR A 36 37.63 -40.85 1.65
C THR A 36 38.94 -40.57 2.35
N ASP A 37 40.09 -40.65 1.66
CA ASP A 37 41.41 -40.50 2.27
C ASP A 37 41.82 -39.02 2.43
N GLN A 38 41.40 -38.16 1.51
CA GLN A 38 41.78 -36.75 1.50
C GLN A 38 41.23 -35.96 2.67
N ILE A 39 40.14 -36.41 3.29
CA ILE A 39 39.64 -35.79 4.52
C ILE A 39 40.68 -35.84 5.64
N PHE A 40 41.61 -36.81 5.62
CA PHE A 40 42.67 -36.93 6.60
C PHE A 40 43.89 -36.05 6.32
N GLU A 41 44.03 -35.55 5.08
CA GLU A 41 45.06 -34.59 4.68
C GLU A 41 44.74 -33.15 5.12
N ILE A 42 43.45 -32.86 5.38
CA ILE A 42 43.01 -31.56 5.90
C ILE A 42 43.48 -31.39 7.35
N PRO A 43 44.06 -30.22 7.73
CA PRO A 43 44.41 -29.92 9.11
C PRO A 43 43.27 -30.19 10.08
N LYS A 44 43.57 -30.81 11.22
CA LYS A 44 42.57 -31.29 12.20
C LYS A 44 41.54 -30.22 12.57
N GLU A 45 41.97 -28.98 12.79
CA GLU A 45 41.08 -27.87 13.13
C GLU A 45 40.09 -27.54 12.02
N GLN A 46 40.57 -27.44 10.77
CA GLN A 46 39.74 -27.16 9.60
C GLN A 46 38.77 -28.31 9.31
N ARG A 47 39.23 -29.56 9.43
CA ARG A 47 38.38 -30.75 9.28
C ARG A 47 37.25 -30.77 10.31
N THR A 48 37.56 -30.51 11.58
CA THR A 48 36.55 -30.46 12.65
C THR A 48 35.55 -29.32 12.39
N ALA A 49 36.02 -28.15 11.96
CA ALA A 49 35.15 -27.03 11.60
C ALA A 49 34.22 -27.37 10.43
N LEU A 50 34.75 -27.99 9.36
CA LEU A 50 33.98 -28.41 8.19
C LEU A 50 32.87 -29.40 8.57
N ILE A 51 33.21 -30.47 9.28
CA ILE A 51 32.24 -31.50 9.69
C ILE A 51 31.18 -30.92 10.61
N LYS A 52 31.59 -30.09 11.58
CA LYS A 52 30.67 -29.44 12.53
C LYS A 52 29.70 -28.51 11.80
N ALA A 53 30.19 -27.67 10.88
CA ALA A 53 29.36 -26.75 10.12
C ALA A 53 28.38 -27.50 9.18
N SER A 54 28.87 -28.49 8.43
CA SER A 54 28.02 -29.33 7.57
C SER A 54 26.97 -30.10 8.35
N GLY A 55 27.34 -30.64 9.53
CA GLY A 55 26.41 -31.31 10.44
C GLY A 55 25.33 -30.38 10.99
N GLN A 56 25.70 -29.18 11.44
CA GLN A 56 24.75 -28.17 11.93
C GLN A 56 23.83 -27.64 10.82
N LEU A 57 24.30 -27.60 9.57
CA LEU A 57 23.50 -27.24 8.40
C LEU A 57 22.50 -28.35 8.05
N SER A 58 22.97 -29.59 7.93
CA SER A 58 22.20 -30.76 7.51
C SER A 58 21.22 -31.25 8.59
N ARG A 59 21.65 -31.28 9.86
CA ARG A 59 20.90 -31.80 11.01
C ARG A 59 20.89 -30.77 12.16
N PRO A 60 20.16 -29.65 12.00
CA PRO A 60 19.98 -28.69 13.09
C PRO A 60 19.21 -29.30 14.25
N ASN A 61 19.38 -28.75 15.46
CA ASN A 61 18.55 -29.14 16.60
C ASN A 61 17.07 -28.73 16.37
N ARG A 62 16.16 -29.27 17.18
CA ARG A 62 14.71 -29.06 17.04
C ARG A 62 14.31 -27.58 17.04
N ASP A 63 14.91 -26.77 17.91
CA ASP A 63 14.60 -25.35 18.05
C ASP A 63 15.06 -24.53 16.86
N GLU A 64 16.28 -24.80 16.37
CA GLU A 64 16.88 -24.18 15.20
C GLU A 64 16.11 -24.56 13.93
N PHE A 65 15.71 -25.83 13.79
CA PHE A 65 14.87 -26.28 12.67
C PHE A 65 13.51 -25.56 12.66
N SER A 66 12.84 -25.49 13.82
CA SER A 66 11.57 -24.77 13.97
C SER A 66 11.71 -23.28 13.63
N ARG A 67 12.78 -22.64 14.11
CA ARG A 67 13.13 -21.24 13.80
C ARG A 67 13.32 -21.03 12.30
N ARG A 68 14.15 -21.85 11.63
CA ARG A 68 14.40 -21.76 10.18
C ARG A 68 13.10 -21.87 9.37
N LYS A 69 12.22 -22.83 9.71
CA LYS A 69 10.93 -23.01 9.03
C LYS A 69 10.00 -21.79 9.24
N LYS A 70 9.94 -21.27 10.46
CA LYS A 70 9.15 -20.08 10.80
C LYS A 70 9.67 -18.84 10.07
N ASP A 71 10.98 -18.64 10.04
CA ASP A 71 11.62 -17.50 9.39
C ASP A 71 11.48 -17.56 7.87
N ALA A 72 11.62 -18.73 7.25
CA ALA A 72 11.35 -18.93 5.82
C ALA A 72 9.88 -18.57 5.48
N LYS A 73 8.91 -19.06 6.25
CA LYS A 73 7.49 -18.72 6.08
C LYS A 73 7.22 -17.23 6.26
N LYS A 74 7.90 -16.59 7.22
CA LYS A 74 7.78 -15.14 7.48
C LYS A 74 8.41 -14.32 6.35
N ALA A 75 9.55 -14.75 5.83
CA ALA A 75 10.22 -14.12 4.70
C ALA A 75 9.34 -14.17 3.45
N GLU A 76 8.73 -15.33 3.17
CA GLU A 76 7.81 -15.47 2.04
C GLU A 76 6.59 -14.56 2.19
N LYS A 77 5.91 -14.58 3.34
CA LYS A 77 4.80 -13.66 3.62
C LYS A 77 5.17 -12.18 3.48
N ARG A 78 6.41 -11.79 3.81
CA ARG A 78 6.90 -10.42 3.63
C ARG A 78 7.08 -10.08 2.16
N LYS A 79 7.59 -11.01 1.34
CA LYS A 79 7.69 -10.82 -0.11
C LYS A 79 6.31 -10.61 -0.73
N GLN A 80 5.34 -11.47 -0.36
CA GLN A 80 3.96 -11.36 -0.84
C GLN A 80 3.33 -10.02 -0.41
N ALA A 81 3.44 -9.67 0.87
CA ALA A 81 2.90 -8.40 1.37
C ALA A 81 3.54 -7.17 0.71
N ASN A 82 4.82 -7.23 0.34
CA ASN A 82 5.49 -6.16 -0.39
C ASN A 82 4.96 -6.03 -1.82
N LYS A 83 4.76 -7.15 -2.53
CA LYS A 83 4.14 -7.13 -3.87
C LYS A 83 2.73 -6.56 -3.83
N ASP A 84 1.90 -7.02 -2.91
CA ASP A 84 0.54 -6.51 -2.68
C ASP A 84 0.53 -5.01 -2.30
N ARG A 85 1.56 -4.53 -1.60
CA ARG A 85 1.70 -3.11 -1.27
C ARG A 85 2.04 -2.30 -2.52
N THR A 86 2.94 -2.80 -3.36
CA THR A 86 3.30 -2.14 -4.62
C THR A 86 2.10 -2.08 -5.57
N ALA A 87 1.41 -3.19 -5.78
CA ALA A 87 0.21 -3.24 -6.63
C ALA A 87 -0.85 -2.22 -6.19
N ARG A 88 -1.11 -2.09 -4.89
CA ARG A 88 -2.11 -1.11 -4.40
C ARG A 88 -1.68 0.35 -4.58
N LYS A 89 -0.39 0.66 -4.50
CA LYS A 89 0.12 2.03 -4.71
C LYS A 89 -0.20 2.57 -6.10
N GLU A 90 -0.31 1.70 -7.10
CA GLU A 90 -0.61 2.06 -8.47
C GLU A 90 -2.09 2.41 -8.72
N THR A 91 -2.98 2.16 -7.74
CA THR A 91 -4.41 2.50 -7.89
C THR A 91 -4.65 4.00 -7.81
N GLY A 92 -5.63 4.49 -8.59
CA GLY A 92 -5.92 5.93 -8.70
C GLY A 92 -6.26 6.62 -7.37
N ILE A 93 -6.91 5.92 -6.44
CA ILE A 93 -7.24 6.47 -5.11
C ILE A 93 -6.00 6.76 -4.27
N ARG A 94 -4.88 6.06 -4.51
CA ARG A 94 -3.61 6.31 -3.79
C ARG A 94 -2.92 7.55 -4.32
N SER A 95 -2.80 7.69 -5.63
CA SER A 95 -2.28 8.91 -6.27
C SER A 95 -3.10 10.14 -5.90
N ALA A 96 -4.44 10.03 -5.89
CA ALA A 96 -5.32 11.13 -5.50
C ALA A 96 -5.13 11.61 -4.04
N ARG A 97 -4.57 10.76 -3.16
CA ARG A 97 -4.30 11.11 -1.76
C ARG A 97 -2.94 11.75 -1.53
N GLU A 98 -2.02 11.65 -2.50
CA GLU A 98 -0.69 12.27 -2.44
C GLU A 98 -0.73 13.74 -2.85
N ASN A 99 -1.73 14.15 -3.64
CA ASN A 99 -1.91 15.54 -4.02
C ASN A 99 -2.27 16.42 -2.82
N VAL A 100 -1.50 17.51 -2.65
CA VAL A 100 -1.69 18.50 -1.57
C VAL A 100 -3.06 19.18 -1.66
N VAL A 101 -3.52 19.41 -2.89
CA VAL A 101 -4.88 19.82 -3.21
C VAL A 101 -5.57 18.61 -3.83
N PHE A 102 -6.60 18.10 -3.16
CA PHE A 102 -7.37 16.98 -3.70
C PHE A 102 -8.14 17.47 -4.94
N ILE A 103 -7.90 16.84 -6.08
CA ILE A 103 -8.56 17.12 -7.35
C ILE A 103 -9.59 16.02 -7.60
N ALA A 104 -10.81 16.40 -8.00
CA ALA A 104 -11.82 15.42 -8.40
C ALA A 104 -11.28 14.55 -9.55
N PRO A 105 -11.28 13.21 -9.41
CA PRO A 105 -10.93 12.34 -10.52
C PRO A 105 -11.89 12.57 -11.70
N LYS A 106 -11.35 12.74 -12.90
CA LYS A 106 -12.15 12.76 -14.14
C LYS A 106 -12.62 11.34 -14.46
N LEU A 107 -13.78 11.23 -15.12
CA LEU A 107 -14.27 9.95 -15.63
C LEU A 107 -13.33 9.54 -16.77
N LEU A 108 -12.70 8.39 -16.62
CA LEU A 108 -11.87 7.82 -17.68
C LEU A 108 -12.77 7.24 -18.77
N GLN A 109 -12.39 7.42 -20.05
CA GLN A 109 -13.11 6.80 -21.15
C GLN A 109 -12.85 5.29 -21.19
N ALA A 110 -13.73 4.54 -21.86
CA ALA A 110 -13.60 3.08 -21.96
C ALA A 110 -12.25 2.64 -22.55
N ALA A 111 -11.73 3.38 -23.54
CA ALA A 111 -10.41 3.13 -24.13
C ALA A 111 -9.26 3.32 -23.11
N ASP A 112 -9.37 4.34 -22.25
CA ASP A 112 -8.39 4.59 -21.19
C ASP A 112 -8.44 3.53 -20.09
N LEU A 113 -9.63 3.03 -19.74
CA LEU A 113 -9.77 1.89 -18.84
C LEU A 113 -9.16 0.62 -19.43
N ALA A 114 -9.42 0.34 -20.70
CA ALA A 114 -8.92 -0.86 -21.38
C ALA A 114 -7.39 -0.90 -21.50
N SER A 115 -6.75 0.27 -21.57
CA SER A 115 -5.28 0.38 -21.61
C SER A 115 -4.63 0.30 -20.22
N LYS A 116 -5.41 0.37 -19.13
CA LYS A 116 -4.86 0.22 -17.78
C LYS A 116 -4.49 -1.23 -17.50
N LYS A 117 -3.31 -1.41 -16.93
CA LYS A 117 -2.84 -2.71 -16.46
C LYS A 117 -3.76 -3.22 -15.35
N GLU A 118 -4.27 -4.44 -15.54
CA GLU A 118 -4.96 -5.17 -14.47
C GLU A 118 -3.93 -5.62 -13.43
N LEU A 119 -4.19 -5.30 -12.16
CA LEU A 119 -3.29 -5.63 -11.05
C LEU A 119 -3.97 -6.66 -10.17
N GLU A 120 -3.20 -7.67 -9.75
CA GLU A 120 -3.69 -8.73 -8.87
C GLU A 120 -2.88 -8.79 -7.57
N LEU A 121 -3.58 -9.14 -6.49
CA LEU A 121 -3.01 -9.42 -5.18
C LEU A 121 -2.69 -10.91 -5.06
N GLU A 122 -1.55 -11.21 -4.45
CA GLU A 122 -1.18 -12.59 -4.10
C GLU A 122 -1.99 -13.10 -2.91
N THR A 123 -2.42 -12.19 -2.02
CA THR A 123 -3.32 -12.53 -0.90
C THR A 123 -4.71 -11.94 -1.12
N PRO A 124 -5.77 -12.78 -1.15
CA PRO A 124 -7.14 -12.31 -1.24
C PRO A 124 -7.49 -11.34 -0.10
N ARG A 125 -8.31 -10.32 -0.39
CA ARG A 125 -8.79 -9.33 0.58
C ARG A 125 -10.30 -9.23 0.56
N ASN A 126 -10.89 -8.86 1.71
CA ASN A 126 -12.32 -8.58 1.79
C ASN A 126 -12.65 -7.22 1.16
N CYS A 127 -13.65 -7.20 0.28
CA CYS A 127 -14.22 -5.96 -0.25
C CYS A 127 -14.75 -5.09 0.90
N TYR A 128 -14.49 -3.78 0.86
CA TYR A 128 -14.97 -2.85 1.87
C TYR A 128 -16.50 -2.78 1.94
N VAL A 129 -17.18 -2.96 0.80
CA VAL A 129 -18.64 -2.87 0.67
C VAL A 129 -19.30 -4.22 0.94
N CYS A 130 -19.18 -5.18 0.02
CA CYS A 130 -19.89 -6.46 0.10
C CYS A 130 -19.19 -7.56 0.91
N LYS A 131 -17.95 -7.32 1.38
CA LYS A 131 -17.11 -8.26 2.14
C LYS A 131 -16.63 -9.52 1.39
N THR A 132 -17.04 -9.73 0.13
CA THR A 132 -16.52 -10.82 -0.71
C THR A 132 -15.00 -10.73 -0.88
N LEU A 133 -14.33 -11.89 -0.92
CA LEU A 133 -12.90 -11.99 -1.20
C LEU A 133 -12.61 -11.66 -2.66
N TYR A 134 -11.58 -10.85 -2.89
CA TYR A 134 -11.11 -10.51 -4.23
C TYR A 134 -9.58 -10.43 -4.26
N THR A 135 -9.00 -10.68 -5.43
CA THR A 135 -7.57 -10.52 -5.74
C THR A 135 -7.33 -9.46 -6.81
N LYS A 136 -8.25 -9.33 -7.78
CA LYS A 136 -8.22 -8.32 -8.84
C LYS A 136 -8.49 -6.93 -8.31
N LEU A 137 -7.54 -6.01 -8.46
CA LEU A 137 -7.68 -4.62 -8.05
C LEU A 137 -8.47 -3.83 -9.09
N HIS A 138 -9.46 -3.07 -8.61
CA HIS A 138 -10.11 -2.07 -9.43
C HIS A 138 -9.12 -0.94 -9.76
N HIS A 139 -9.13 -0.45 -11.00
CA HIS A 139 -8.17 0.55 -11.50
C HIS A 139 -8.09 1.83 -10.64
N PHE A 140 -9.19 2.18 -9.97
CA PHE A 140 -9.27 3.32 -9.07
C PHE A 140 -9.26 2.94 -7.58
N TYR A 141 -9.86 1.82 -7.15
CA TYR A 141 -10.04 1.52 -5.71
C TYR A 141 -9.24 0.29 -5.30
N ASP A 142 -8.47 0.40 -4.22
CA ASP A 142 -7.67 -0.70 -3.68
C ASP A 142 -8.30 -1.45 -2.50
N THR A 143 -9.55 -1.09 -2.16
CA THR A 143 -10.31 -1.68 -1.06
C THR A 143 -11.65 -2.27 -1.48
N MET A 144 -11.96 -2.32 -2.77
CA MET A 144 -13.22 -2.83 -3.29
C MET A 144 -12.97 -3.89 -4.37
N CYS A 145 -13.86 -4.88 -4.48
CA CYS A 145 -13.89 -5.74 -5.66
C CYS A 145 -14.29 -4.94 -6.90
N THR A 146 -14.07 -5.50 -8.10
CA THR A 146 -14.36 -4.83 -9.37
C THR A 146 -15.79 -4.33 -9.45
N GLU A 147 -16.80 -5.17 -9.19
CA GLU A 147 -18.22 -4.79 -9.27
C GLU A 147 -18.60 -3.62 -8.33
N CYS A 148 -18.17 -3.67 -7.07
CA CYS A 148 -18.40 -2.58 -6.13
C CYS A 148 -17.62 -1.32 -6.55
N GLY A 149 -16.42 -1.50 -7.09
CA GLY A 149 -15.58 -0.44 -7.60
C GLY A 149 -16.24 0.30 -8.76
N ASP A 150 -16.66 -0.44 -9.79
CA ASP A 150 -17.31 0.09 -10.99
C ASP A 150 -18.58 0.87 -10.62
N PHE A 151 -19.43 0.27 -9.78
CA PHE A 151 -20.64 0.91 -9.29
C PHE A 151 -20.32 2.24 -8.57
N ASN A 152 -19.41 2.23 -7.60
CA ASN A 152 -19.06 3.43 -6.83
C ASN A 152 -18.27 4.46 -7.66
N TYR A 153 -17.54 4.02 -8.69
CA TYR A 153 -16.86 4.90 -9.62
C TYR A 153 -17.88 5.64 -10.49
N ALA A 154 -18.85 4.93 -11.07
CA ALA A 154 -19.94 5.52 -11.84
C ALA A 154 -20.76 6.53 -11.01
N LYS A 155 -21.05 6.21 -9.74
CA LYS A 155 -21.78 7.11 -8.82
C LYS A 155 -21.10 8.46 -8.57
N ARG A 156 -19.78 8.58 -8.76
CA ARG A 156 -19.07 9.87 -8.62
C ARG A 156 -19.50 10.91 -9.66
N PHE A 157 -20.02 10.46 -10.79
CA PHE A 157 -20.41 11.30 -11.91
C PHE A 157 -21.93 11.36 -12.07
N GLN A 158 -22.68 10.68 -11.21
CA GLN A 158 -24.12 10.80 -11.18
C GLN A 158 -24.51 12.20 -10.73
N THR A 159 -25.42 12.83 -11.47
CA THR A 159 -26.00 14.14 -11.17
C THR A 159 -27.52 14.06 -11.16
N ALA A 160 -28.17 15.09 -10.64
CA ALA A 160 -29.61 15.32 -10.66
C ALA A 160 -29.85 16.83 -10.74
N ASP A 161 -31.00 17.27 -11.25
CA ASP A 161 -31.38 18.68 -11.18
C ASP A 161 -31.87 19.02 -9.77
N LEU A 162 -31.16 19.95 -9.13
CA LEU A 162 -31.44 20.46 -7.78
C LEU A 162 -31.78 21.95 -7.81
N THR A 163 -32.19 22.48 -8.96
CA THR A 163 -32.62 23.87 -9.09
C THR A 163 -33.73 24.20 -8.08
N GLY A 164 -33.58 25.32 -7.38
CA GLY A 164 -34.51 25.76 -6.33
C GLY A 164 -34.38 25.03 -4.99
N GLN A 165 -33.50 24.03 -4.88
CA GLN A 165 -33.23 23.35 -3.60
C GLN A 165 -32.15 24.10 -2.80
N VAL A 166 -32.23 24.00 -1.47
CA VAL A 166 -31.23 24.53 -0.55
C VAL A 166 -30.61 23.36 0.23
N ALA A 167 -29.28 23.25 0.20
CA ALA A 167 -28.53 22.22 0.90
C ALA A 167 -27.60 22.83 1.94
N VAL A 168 -27.61 22.29 3.16
CA VAL A 168 -26.66 22.67 4.22
C VAL A 168 -25.52 21.65 4.25
N MET A 169 -24.29 22.13 4.08
CA MET A 169 -23.09 21.29 4.07
C MET A 169 -22.16 21.64 5.23
N THR A 170 -22.07 20.74 6.20
CA THR A 170 -21.13 20.86 7.32
C THR A 170 -19.77 20.29 6.96
N GLY A 171 -18.70 21.03 7.26
CA GLY A 171 -17.33 20.60 6.91
C GLY A 171 -17.00 20.74 5.42
N SER A 172 -17.45 21.82 4.78
CA SER A 172 -17.35 22.04 3.33
C SER A 172 -15.94 22.31 2.79
N ARG A 173 -14.97 22.59 3.66
CA ARG A 173 -13.69 23.18 3.24
C ARG A 173 -12.76 22.26 2.46
N LEU A 174 -12.75 20.96 2.77
CA LEU A 174 -11.77 20.01 2.24
C LEU A 174 -12.39 18.64 1.97
N LYS A 175 -11.73 17.87 1.11
CA LYS A 175 -12.04 16.45 0.83
C LYS A 175 -13.51 16.25 0.44
N ILE A 176 -14.20 15.35 1.13
CA ILE A 176 -15.54 14.89 0.76
C ILE A 176 -16.56 16.03 0.83
N GLY A 177 -16.55 16.84 1.90
CA GLY A 177 -17.49 17.95 2.06
C GLY A 177 -17.34 19.01 0.97
N TYR A 178 -16.09 19.26 0.55
CA TYR A 178 -15.79 20.15 -0.59
C TYR A 178 -16.40 19.62 -1.90
N HIS A 179 -16.18 18.34 -2.22
CA HIS A 179 -16.72 17.75 -3.44
C HIS A 179 -18.23 17.64 -3.46
N ILE A 180 -18.86 17.26 -2.34
CA ILE A 180 -20.31 17.24 -2.26
C ILE A 180 -20.88 18.64 -2.49
N SER A 181 -20.25 19.67 -1.90
CA SER A 181 -20.66 21.07 -2.13
C SER A 181 -20.58 21.43 -3.62
N LEU A 182 -19.48 21.09 -4.31
CA LEU A 182 -19.34 21.30 -5.75
C LEU A 182 -20.38 20.52 -6.56
N MET A 183 -20.64 19.26 -6.22
CA MET A 183 -21.65 18.44 -6.90
C MET A 183 -23.04 19.08 -6.77
N LEU A 184 -23.41 19.54 -5.58
CA LEU A 184 -24.69 20.22 -5.32
C LEU A 184 -24.80 21.56 -6.07
N LEU A 185 -23.72 22.36 -6.05
CA LEU A 185 -23.66 23.63 -6.78
C LEU A 185 -23.79 23.43 -8.30
N ARG A 186 -23.04 22.46 -8.86
CA ARG A 186 -23.11 22.11 -10.28
C ARG A 186 -24.45 21.49 -10.68
N ALA A 187 -25.15 20.88 -9.72
CA ALA A 187 -26.52 20.37 -9.88
C ALA A 187 -27.61 21.45 -9.78
N GLY A 188 -27.29 22.71 -9.48
CA GLY A 188 -28.27 23.81 -9.42
C GLY A 188 -28.75 24.19 -8.02
N ALA A 189 -28.29 23.52 -6.96
CA ALA A 189 -28.70 23.84 -5.59
C ALA A 189 -28.06 25.14 -5.06
N THR A 190 -28.75 25.83 -4.15
CA THR A 190 -28.12 26.80 -3.25
C THR A 190 -27.44 26.05 -2.12
N VAL A 191 -26.16 26.31 -1.87
CA VAL A 191 -25.38 25.59 -0.86
C VAL A 191 -24.97 26.53 0.27
N VAL A 192 -25.44 26.22 1.47
CA VAL A 192 -25.00 26.83 2.73
C VAL A 192 -23.86 25.98 3.30
N ALA A 193 -22.64 26.39 2.98
CA ALA A 193 -21.41 25.70 3.32
C ALA A 193 -20.86 26.19 4.67
N THR A 194 -20.69 25.30 5.64
CA THR A 194 -20.20 25.67 6.97
C THR A 194 -18.82 25.07 7.28
N THR A 195 -17.96 25.88 7.90
CA THR A 195 -16.61 25.49 8.28
C THR A 195 -16.01 26.45 9.31
N ARG A 196 -15.07 25.98 10.14
CA ARG A 196 -14.31 26.84 11.06
C ARG A 196 -13.27 27.74 10.37
N PHE A 197 -13.06 27.58 9.05
CA PHE A 197 -12.13 28.42 8.27
C PHE A 197 -12.80 28.96 7.00
N PRO A 198 -13.72 29.94 7.14
CA PRO A 198 -14.53 30.42 6.02
C PRO A 198 -13.71 31.11 4.92
N ALA A 199 -12.66 31.88 5.28
CA ALA A 199 -11.81 32.55 4.29
C ALA A 199 -11.04 31.56 3.38
N ASP A 200 -10.42 30.52 3.96
CA ASP A 200 -9.74 29.45 3.21
C ASP A 200 -10.74 28.68 2.33
N SER A 201 -11.97 28.46 2.80
CA SER A 201 -13.01 27.82 1.99
C SER A 201 -13.43 28.69 0.81
N ALA A 202 -13.63 29.99 1.02
CA ALA A 202 -13.99 30.94 -0.04
C ALA A 202 -12.90 30.99 -1.11
N TYR A 203 -11.64 31.10 -0.69
CA TYR A 203 -10.49 31.08 -1.59
C TYR A 203 -10.49 29.81 -2.46
N ARG A 204 -10.69 28.62 -1.86
CA ARG A 204 -10.70 27.35 -2.61
C ARG A 204 -11.79 27.28 -3.65
N PHE A 205 -13.05 27.59 -3.28
CA PHE A 205 -14.16 27.57 -4.23
C PHE A 205 -13.94 28.58 -5.38
N ALA A 206 -13.37 29.74 -5.09
CA ALA A 206 -13.07 30.76 -6.09
C ALA A 206 -11.98 30.35 -7.10
N GLN A 207 -11.21 29.30 -6.83
CA GLN A 207 -10.20 28.76 -7.75
C GLN A 207 -10.76 27.71 -8.73
N GLU A 208 -12.05 27.32 -8.62
CA GLU A 208 -12.65 26.40 -9.58
C GLU A 208 -12.95 27.13 -10.90
N ASP A 209 -12.61 26.52 -12.03
CA ASP A 209 -12.76 27.12 -13.37
C ASP A 209 -14.20 27.59 -13.67
N ASP A 210 -15.18 26.86 -13.15
CA ASP A 210 -16.61 27.10 -13.32
C ASP A 210 -17.24 27.92 -12.17
N PHE A 211 -16.43 28.50 -11.27
CA PHE A 211 -16.92 29.28 -10.12
C PHE A 211 -17.96 30.33 -10.51
N HIS A 212 -17.73 31.03 -11.62
CA HIS A 212 -18.61 32.07 -12.14
C HIS A 212 -20.04 31.60 -12.45
N GLN A 213 -20.30 30.30 -12.60
CA GLN A 213 -21.61 29.73 -12.93
C GLN A 213 -22.50 29.49 -11.71
N TRP A 214 -21.93 29.46 -10.51
CA TRP A 214 -22.65 29.08 -9.28
C TRP A 214 -22.26 29.89 -8.04
N ALA A 215 -21.34 30.85 -8.18
CA ALA A 215 -20.84 31.69 -7.08
C ALA A 215 -21.95 32.38 -6.28
N ASP A 216 -23.01 32.83 -6.95
CA ASP A 216 -24.17 33.49 -6.35
C ASP A 216 -24.96 32.56 -5.40
N ARG A 217 -24.94 31.25 -5.68
CA ARG A 217 -25.63 30.19 -4.92
C ARG A 217 -24.79 29.61 -3.78
N LEU A 218 -23.52 29.97 -3.65
CA LEU A 218 -22.66 29.52 -2.55
C LEU A 218 -22.69 30.53 -1.39
N LYS A 219 -23.14 30.09 -0.21
CA LYS A 219 -23.12 30.87 1.04
C LYS A 219 -22.18 30.21 2.03
N ILE A 220 -21.08 30.87 2.40
CA ILE A 220 -20.07 30.31 3.31
C ILE A 220 -20.22 30.93 4.70
N HIS A 221 -20.36 30.10 5.71
CA HIS A 221 -20.50 30.52 7.10
C HIS A 221 -19.42 29.90 8.02
N GLY A 222 -18.89 30.74 8.90
CA GLY A 222 -18.06 30.31 10.01
C GLY A 222 -18.89 29.49 11.00
N LEU A 223 -18.51 28.23 11.26
CA LEU A 223 -19.17 27.39 12.26
C LEU A 223 -18.16 26.46 12.92
N ASP A 224 -18.15 26.46 14.25
CA ASP A 224 -17.32 25.57 15.07
C ASP A 224 -18.23 24.73 15.97
N LEU A 225 -18.21 23.40 15.79
CA LEU A 225 -19.11 22.44 16.45
C LEU A 225 -18.37 21.54 17.46
N ARG A 226 -17.23 22.00 17.99
CA ARG A 226 -16.38 21.20 18.89
C ARG A 226 -16.82 21.20 20.35
N HIS A 227 -17.83 22.00 20.69
CA HIS A 227 -18.39 22.19 22.04
C HIS A 227 -19.92 22.27 21.93
#